data_AF-A0A420E832-F1
#
_entry.id   AF-A0A420E832-F1
#
_cell.length_a   1.000
_cell.length_b   1.000
_cell.length_c   1.000
_cell.angle_alpha   90.00
_cell.angle_beta   90.00
_cell.angle_gamma   90.00
#
_symmetry.space_group_name_H-M   'P 1'
#
loop_
_entity.id
_entity.type
_entity.pdbx_description
1 polymer ?
#
loop_
_entity_poly.entity_id
_entity_poly.type
_entity_poly.pdbx_seq_one_letter_code
_entity_poly.pdbx_strand_id
1 'polypeptide(L)' 'MDVPFLLSRAQMRRIEPFFPLSHGIPRVDDRRIVSGIVYVIKHGLMWRDAPKGYGPHKTIYNRFVRWSRL' A
#
# COMPACT_ATOMS: atom_id res chain seq x y z
N MET A 1 -16.57 -1.42 12.11
CA MET A 1 -15.37 -1.06 11.33
C MET A 1 -14.74 -2.36 10.89
N ASP A 2 -14.85 -2.70 9.60
CA ASP A 2 -14.26 -3.94 9.11
C ASP A 2 -12.75 -3.90 9.18
N VAL A 3 -12.18 -4.99 9.68
CA VAL A 3 -10.73 -5.18 9.73
C VAL A 3 -10.22 -5.15 8.28
N PRO A 4 -9.28 -4.24 7.93
CA PRO A 4 -8.78 -4.16 6.57
C PRO A 4 -8.10 -5.48 6.18
N PHE A 5 -8.39 -5.96 4.97
CA PHE A 5 -7.66 -7.08 4.38
C PHE A 5 -6.18 -6.75 4.32
N LEU A 6 -5.32 -7.61 4.87
CA LEU A 6 -3.87 -7.43 4.79
C LEU A 6 -3.24 -8.56 3.98
N LEU A 7 -2.30 -8.21 3.12
CA LEU A 7 -1.39 -9.18 2.53
C LEU A 7 -0.69 -9.96 3.64
N SER A 8 -0.57 -11.27 3.44
CA SER A 8 0.20 -12.12 4.34
C SER A 8 1.66 -11.67 4.36
N ARG A 9 2.37 -11.97 5.45
CA ARG A 9 3.82 -11.70 5.54
C ARG A 9 4.60 -12.39 4.40
N ALA A 10 4.15 -13.57 3.97
CA ALA A 10 4.76 -14.30 2.87
C ALA A 10 4.58 -13.60 1.52
N GLN A 11 3.37 -13.12 1.23
CA GLN A 11 3.12 -12.30 0.03
C GLN A 11 3.94 -11.01 0.07
N MET A 12 4.00 -10.36 1.24
CA MET A 12 4.78 -9.13 1.42
C MET A 12 6.27 -9.34 1.13
N ARG A 13 6.88 -10.40 1.68
CA ARG A 13 8.29 -10.73 1.42
C ARG A 13 8.60 -10.98 -0.06
N ARG A 14 7.63 -11.48 -0.83
CA ARG A 14 7.81 -11.69 -2.29
C ARG A 14 7.91 -10.38 -3.06
N ILE A 15 7.26 -9.32 -2.59
CA ILE A 15 7.19 -8.03 -3.30
C ILE A 15 8.18 -6.99 -2.77
N GLU A 16 8.56 -7.10 -1.50
CA GLU A 16 9.46 -6.16 -0.81
C GLU A 16 10.78 -5.87 -1.55
N PRO A 17 11.45 -6.84 -2.20
CA PRO A 17 12.71 -6.59 -2.93
C PRO A 17 12.57 -5.61 -4.11
N PHE A 18 11.35 -5.40 -4.63
CA PHE A 18 11.10 -4.51 -5.76
C PHE A 18 10.79 -3.08 -5.35
N PHE A 19 10.72 -2.79 -4.05
CA PHE A 19 10.46 -1.43 -3.60
C PHE A 19 11.71 -0.56 -3.78
N PRO A 20 11.54 0.73 -4.16
CA PRO A 20 12.66 1.64 -4.24
C PRO A 20 13.32 1.79 -2.87
N LEU A 21 14.57 2.26 -2.80
CA LEU A 21 15.21 2.56 -1.52
C LEU A 21 14.53 3.72 -0.78
N SER A 22 14.43 3.61 0.55
CA SER A 22 14.01 4.71 1.41
C SER A 22 15.13 5.73 1.51
N HIS A 23 14.82 7.03 1.38
CA HIS A 23 15.82 8.09 1.43
C HIS A 23 16.15 8.46 2.88
N GLY A 24 16.78 7.55 3.62
CA GLY A 24 17.20 7.75 5.02
C GLY A 24 16.08 7.75 6.07
N ILE A 25 14.81 7.84 5.68
CA ILE A 25 13.65 7.76 6.59
C ILE A 25 13.00 6.37 6.50
N PRO A 26 12.96 5.59 7.60
CA PRO A 26 12.28 4.30 7.62
C PRO A 26 10.81 4.42 7.22
N ARG A 27 10.35 3.48 6.40
CA ARG A 27 8.95 3.42 5.97
C ARG A 27 8.11 2.76 7.04
N VAL A 28 7.10 3.47 7.52
CA VAL A 28 6.14 2.91 8.45
C VAL A 28 5.08 2.10 7.68
N ASP A 29 4.96 0.82 8.05
CA ASP A 29 3.90 -0.12 7.66
C ASP A 29 3.60 -0.24 6.15
N ASP A 30 4.62 -0.64 5.39
CA ASP A 30 4.47 -0.92 3.95
C ASP A 30 3.41 -1.99 3.68
N ARG A 31 3.24 -2.96 4.58
CA ARG A 31 2.25 -4.02 4.41
C ARG A 31 0.83 -3.47 4.36
N ARG A 32 0.49 -2.54 5.24
CA ARG A 32 -0.82 -1.89 5.25
C ARG A 32 -1.05 -1.06 4.00
N ILE A 33 -0.07 -0.25 3.61
CA ILE A 33 -0.20 0.64 2.44
C ILE A 33 -0.36 -0.18 1.16
N VAL A 34 0.45 -1.22 0.96
CA VAL A 34 0.33 -2.08 -0.23
C VAL A 34 -0.97 -2.85 -0.23
N SER A 35 -1.43 -3.33 0.92
CA SER A 35 -2.74 -3.97 1.00
C SER A 35 -3.87 -3.01 0.60
N GLY A 36 -3.76 -1.74 0.97
CA GLY A 36 -4.67 -0.69 0.51
C GLY A 36 -4.61 -0.45 -0.99
N ILE A 37 -3.41 -0.42 -1.59
CA ILE A 37 -3.24 -0.33 -3.05
C ILE A 37 -3.94 -1.49 -3.75
N VAL A 38 -3.66 -2.73 -3.32
CA VAL A 38 -4.27 -3.95 -3.89
C VAL A 38 -5.79 -3.92 -3.74
N TYR A 39 -6.29 -3.47 -2.59
CA TYR A 39 -7.73 -3.35 -2.35
C TYR A 39 -8.39 -2.37 -3.33
N VAL A 40 -7.82 -1.18 -3.51
CA VAL A 40 -8.34 -0.17 -4.45
C VAL A 40 -8.38 -0.71 -5.88
N ILE A 41 -7.28 -1.32 -6.34
CA ILE A 41 -7.17 -1.86 -7.70
C ILE A 41 -8.15 -3.03 -7.90
N LYS A 42 -8.21 -3.98 -6.96
CA LYS A 42 -9.05 -5.17 -7.06
C LYS A 42 -10.54 -4.83 -7.17
N HIS A 43 -10.97 -3.74 -6.54
CA HIS A 43 -12.38 -3.31 -6.50
C HIS A 43 -12.68 -2.13 -7.43
N GLY A 44 -11.70 -1.64 -8.20
CA GLY A 44 -11.89 -0.52 -9.13
C GLY A 44 -12.29 0.80 -8.45
N LEU A 45 -11.84 1.03 -7.21
CA LEU A 45 -12.23 2.20 -6.43
C LEU A 45 -11.45 3.45 -6.83
N MET A 46 -12.03 4.63 -6.57
CA MET A 46 -11.22 5.84 -6.47
C MET A 46 -10.34 5.76 -5.23
N TRP A 47 -9.12 6.32 -5.30
CA TRP A 47 -8.20 6.33 -4.17
C TRP A 47 -8.80 6.93 -2.90
N ARG A 48 -9.62 7.98 -3.04
CA ARG A 48 -10.30 8.67 -1.93
C ARG A 48 -11.28 7.76 -1.17
N ASP A 49 -11.78 6.72 -1.83
CA ASP A 49 -12.76 5.78 -1.29
C ASP A 49 -12.09 4.54 -0.66
N ALA A 50 -10.75 4.51 -0.61
CA ALA A 50 -10.01 3.49 0.12
C ALA A 50 -10.45 3.46 1.60
N PRO A 51 -10.71 2.28 2.18
CA PRO A 51 -11.06 2.17 3.59
C PRO A 51 -10.02 2.83 4.51
N LYS A 52 -10.50 3.60 5.50
CA LYS A 52 -9.65 4.36 6.44
C LYS A 52 -8.63 3.48 7.19
N GLY A 53 -8.93 2.18 7.33
CA GLY A 53 -8.03 1.20 7.94
C GLY A 53 -6.68 1.05 7.23
N TYR A 54 -6.58 1.45 5.95
CA TYR A 54 -5.32 1.43 5.20
C TYR A 54 -4.45 2.68 5.40
N GLY A 55 -4.98 3.71 6.06
CA GLY A 55 -4.32 5.01 6.22
C GLY A 55 -4.84 6.06 5.23
N PRO A 56 -4.20 7.25 5.19
CA PRO A 56 -4.65 8.35 4.35
C PRO A 56 -4.60 7.99 2.86
N HIS A 57 -5.70 8.23 2.13
CA HIS A 57 -5.79 7.93 0.70
C HIS A 57 -4.65 8.55 -0.13
N LYS A 58 -4.22 9.77 0.23
CA LYS A 58 -3.11 10.46 -0.44
C LYS A 58 -1.78 9.71 -0.27
N THR A 59 -1.55 9.09 0.89
CA THR A 59 -0.36 8.26 1.15
C THR A 59 -0.39 7.01 0.28
N ILE A 60 -1.55 6.35 0.16
CA ILE A 60 -1.73 5.16 -0.68
C ILE A 60 -1.43 5.50 -2.14
N TYR A 61 -2.06 6.56 -2.67
CA TYR A 61 -1.84 7.04 -4.03
C TYR A 61 -0.39 7.42 -4.30
N ASN A 62 0.21 8.24 -3.44
CA ASN A 62 1.61 8.68 -3.60
C ASN A 62 2.58 7.49 -3.58
N ARG A 63 2.31 6.48 -2.73
CA ARG A 63 3.13 5.26 -2.67
C ARG A 63 3.00 4.46 -3.96
N PHE A 64 1.79 4.26 -4.45
CA PHE A 64 1.52 3.60 -5.72
C PHE A 64 2.29 4.28 -6.86
N VAL A 65 2.09 5.58 -7.06
CA VAL A 65 2.75 6.34 -8.14
C VAL A 65 4.27 6.28 -8.04
N ARG A 66 4.84 6.40 -6.84
CA ARG A 66 6.29 6.36 -6.64
C ARG A 66 6.88 4.98 -6.94
N TRP A 67 6.15 3.92 -6.68
CA TRP A 67 6.65 2.55 -6.82
C TRP A 67 6.32 1.93 -8.18
N SER A 68 5.30 2.42 -8.88
CA SER A 68 4.92 1.96 -10.21
C SER A 68 5.69 2.63 -11.35
N ARG A 69 6.47 3.67 -11.05
CA ARG A 69 7.26 4.45 -12.03
C ARG A 69 8.77 4.12 -11.96
N LEU A 70 9.12 3.00 -11.34
CA LEU A 70 10.47 2.44 -11.38
C LEU A 70 10.75 1.80 -12.74
#